data_AF-A0A6M9PHX0-F1
#
_entry.id   AF-A0A6M9PHX0-F1
#
_cell.length_a   1.000
_cell.length_b   1.000
_cell.length_c   1.000
_cell.angle_alpha   90.00
_cell.angle_beta   90.00
_cell.angle_gamma   90.00
#
_symmetry.space_group_name_H-M   'P 1'
#
loop_
_entity.id
_entity.type
_entity.pdbx_description
1 polymer ?
#
loop_
_entity_poly.entity_id
_entity_poly.type
_entity_poly.pdbx_seq_one_letter_code
_entity_poly.pdbx_strand_id
1 'polypeptide(L)'
;MFLYRAWILLGLVSISALAPAQSSKEDSISCYKSAIKEPITFYGNPGDAFTLYDGSKWKVASSGPYEYVPLRYRNILICPSEQMLIIDKKALLVEKVKS
;
A
#
# COMPACT_ATOMS: atom_id res chain seq x y z
N MET A 1 52.81 59.80 1.90
CA MET A 1 52.63 59.87 0.43
C MET A 1 53.04 58.51 -0.10
N PHE A 2 52.19 57.52 -0.44
CA PHE A 2 50.77 57.42 -0.80
C PHE A 2 50.15 56.21 -0.04
N LEU A 3 49.12 56.42 0.79
CA LEU A 3 47.68 56.22 0.52
C LEU A 3 47.21 54.77 0.32
N TYR A 4 46.75 54.22 1.44
CA TYR A 4 45.83 53.10 1.69
C TYR A 4 44.55 53.18 0.86
N ARG A 5 44.24 52.12 0.09
CA ARG A 5 42.89 51.69 -0.35
C ARG A 5 42.98 50.19 -0.70
N ALA A 6 42.56 49.28 0.18
CA ALA A 6 41.18 48.76 0.24
C ALA A 6 40.56 48.62 -1.15
N TRP A 7 40.30 47.39 -1.60
CA TRP A 7 38.98 46.95 -2.09
C TRP A 7 38.97 45.43 -2.36
N ILE A 8 38.28 44.74 -1.45
CA ILE A 8 37.31 43.69 -1.74
C ILE A 8 37.85 42.38 -2.33
N LEU A 9 38.26 41.50 -1.41
CA LEU A 9 38.09 40.05 -1.56
C LEU A 9 36.59 39.74 -1.52
N LEU A 10 35.96 39.46 -2.67
CA LEU A 10 34.65 38.79 -2.74
C LEU A 10 34.82 37.54 -3.61
N GLY A 11 35.57 36.56 -3.09
CA GLY A 11 35.54 35.19 -3.57
C GLY A 11 34.34 34.49 -2.93
N LEU A 12 33.40 34.06 -3.75
CA LEU A 12 32.11 33.45 -3.42
C LEU A 12 32.19 32.42 -2.28
N VAL A 13 31.59 32.74 -1.14
CA VAL A 13 31.20 31.73 -0.15
C VAL A 13 29.93 31.07 -0.67
N SER A 14 30.05 29.90 -1.30
CA SER A 14 28.92 29.04 -1.60
C SER A 14 28.34 28.51 -0.28
N ILE A 15 27.30 29.17 0.20
CA ILE A 15 26.46 28.66 1.29
C ILE A 15 25.67 27.49 0.71
N SER A 16 26.20 26.27 0.84
CA SER A 16 25.43 25.06 0.64
C SER A 16 24.40 24.98 1.75
N ALA A 17 23.18 25.43 1.48
CA ALA A 17 22.04 25.25 2.36
C ALA A 17 21.85 23.74 2.59
N LEU A 18 22.06 23.27 3.83
CA LEU A 18 21.57 21.96 4.24
C LEU A 18 20.05 22.06 4.30
N ALA A 19 19.38 21.65 3.22
CA ALA A 19 17.96 21.38 3.27
C ALA A 19 17.73 20.22 4.25
N PRO A 20 16.81 20.32 5.23
CA PRO A 20 16.40 19.17 5.98
C PRO A 20 15.77 18.16 5.00
N ALA A 21 16.30 16.94 4.96
CA ALA A 21 15.67 15.84 4.24
C ALA A 21 14.28 15.61 4.86
N GLN A 22 13.23 16.12 4.22
CA GLN A 22 11.86 15.90 4.65
C GLN A 22 11.52 14.45 4.32
N SER A 23 11.63 13.59 5.33
CA SER A 23 11.05 12.26 5.33
C SER A 23 9.53 12.41 5.24
N SER A 24 8.97 12.31 4.05
CA SER A 24 7.53 12.11 3.90
C SER A 24 7.17 10.82 4.62
N LYS A 25 6.21 10.86 5.55
CA LYS A 25 5.50 9.66 6.00
C LYS A 25 4.78 9.12 4.76
N GLU A 26 5.44 8.20 4.09
CA GLU A 26 4.78 7.33 3.13
C GLU A 26 3.84 6.47 3.97
N ASP A 27 2.53 6.74 3.88
CA ASP A 27 1.52 5.74 4.27
C ASP A 27 1.71 4.58 3.30
N SER A 28 2.69 3.72 3.60
CA SER A 28 2.99 2.56 2.79
C SER A 28 1.70 1.77 2.71
N ILE A 29 1.12 1.67 1.53
CA ILE A 29 -0.01 0.79 1.26
C ILE A 29 0.54 -0.63 1.49
N SER A 30 0.36 -1.12 2.70
CA SER A 30 0.93 -2.39 3.13
C SER A 30 0.01 -3.51 2.68
N CYS A 31 0.19 -3.94 1.44
CA CYS A 31 -0.35 -5.22 1.00
C CYS A 31 0.46 -6.36 1.61
N TYR A 32 -0.21 -7.43 2.06
CA TYR A 32 0.46 -8.60 2.60
C TYR A 32 -0.08 -9.89 2.01
N LYS A 33 0.81 -10.88 1.88
CA LYS A 33 0.40 -12.22 1.44
C LYS A 33 -0.33 -12.93 2.57
N SER A 34 -1.41 -13.63 2.22
CA SER A 34 -2.23 -14.36 3.17
C SER A 34 -2.87 -15.59 2.51
N ALA A 35 -3.75 -16.26 3.25
CA ALA A 35 -4.54 -17.38 2.81
C ALA A 35 -5.95 -17.29 3.40
N ILE A 36 -6.94 -17.74 2.63
CA ILE A 36 -8.32 -17.85 3.12
C ILE A 36 -8.41 -19.08 4.03
N LYS A 37 -8.80 -18.86 5.28
CA LYS A 37 -9.05 -19.92 6.27
C LYS A 37 -10.45 -20.49 6.07
N GLU A 38 -11.45 -19.62 5.99
CA GLU A 38 -12.87 -19.98 5.85
C GLU A 38 -13.55 -19.03 4.85
N PRO A 39 -14.40 -19.50 3.93
CA PRO A 39 -14.75 -20.91 3.69
C PRO A 39 -13.59 -21.72 3.08
N ILE A 40 -13.68 -23.05 3.12
CA ILE A 40 -12.72 -23.95 2.46
C ILE A 40 -12.62 -23.65 0.97
N THR A 41 -13.77 -23.35 0.36
CA THR A 41 -13.90 -23.05 -1.06
C THR A 41 -14.46 -21.65 -1.17
N PHE A 42 -13.74 -20.75 -1.82
CA PHE A 42 -14.15 -19.36 -2.00
C PHE A 42 -14.48 -19.09 -3.46
N TYR A 43 -15.62 -18.45 -3.70
CA TYR A 43 -16.13 -18.17 -5.03
C TYR A 43 -15.91 -16.70 -5.43
N GLY A 44 -15.90 -15.78 -4.46
CA GLY A 44 -15.63 -14.37 -4.73
C GLY A 44 -16.81 -13.64 -5.35
N ASN A 45 -18.04 -14.11 -5.10
CA ASN A 45 -19.26 -13.41 -5.50
C ASN A 45 -19.47 -12.16 -4.63
N PRO A 46 -20.16 -11.13 -5.13
CA PRO A 46 -20.58 -10.00 -4.30
C PRO A 46 -21.38 -10.48 -3.10
N GLY A 47 -21.00 -10.03 -1.91
CA GLY A 47 -21.60 -10.45 -0.64
C GLY A 47 -20.93 -11.66 0.02
N ASP A 48 -20.08 -12.42 -0.68
CA ASP A 48 -19.35 -13.53 -0.08
C ASP A 48 -18.47 -13.02 1.07
N ALA A 49 -18.59 -13.65 2.23
CA ALA A 49 -17.75 -13.38 3.38
C ALA A 49 -16.65 -14.42 3.52
N PHE A 50 -15.47 -13.99 3.94
CA PHE A 50 -14.33 -14.88 4.17
C PHE A 50 -13.49 -14.40 5.36
N THR A 51 -12.77 -15.34 5.96
CA THR A 51 -11.88 -15.13 7.10
C THR A 51 -10.48 -15.57 6.71
N LEU A 52 -9.48 -14.75 7.02
CA LEU A 52 -8.08 -15.05 6.80
C LEU A 52 -7.47 -15.78 8.02
N TYR A 53 -6.28 -16.36 7.85
CA TYR A 53 -5.60 -17.05 8.97
C TYR A 53 -5.20 -16.14 10.12
N ASP A 54 -5.09 -14.83 9.89
CA ASP A 54 -4.88 -13.83 10.95
C ASP A 54 -6.15 -13.51 11.76
N GLY A 55 -7.29 -14.14 11.40
CA GLY A 55 -8.58 -13.94 12.04
C GLY A 55 -9.38 -12.75 11.51
N SER A 56 -8.84 -11.98 10.56
CA SER A 56 -9.56 -10.87 9.95
C SER A 56 -10.70 -11.35 9.06
N LYS A 57 -11.84 -10.66 9.13
CA LYS A 57 -13.06 -10.97 8.37
C LYS A 57 -13.32 -9.92 7.31
N TRP A 58 -13.73 -10.38 6.13
CA TRP A 58 -13.90 -9.56 4.95
C TRP A 58 -15.14 -9.97 4.18
N LYS A 59 -15.71 -9.04 3.42
CA LYS A 59 -16.86 -9.26 2.53
C LYS A 59 -16.55 -8.71 1.15
N VAL A 60 -16.87 -9.44 0.10
CA VAL A 60 -16.74 -8.95 -1.29
C VAL A 60 -17.79 -7.87 -1.53
N ALA A 61 -17.37 -6.67 -1.90
CA ALA A 61 -18.25 -5.53 -2.16
C ALA A 61 -18.76 -5.55 -3.60
N SER A 62 -17.86 -5.79 -4.56
CA SER A 62 -18.18 -5.92 -5.97
C SER A 62 -17.19 -6.87 -6.64
N SER A 63 -17.70 -7.76 -7.48
CA SER A 63 -16.90 -8.70 -8.27
C SER A 63 -16.76 -8.18 -9.70
N GLY A 64 -15.55 -8.21 -10.26
CA GLY A 64 -15.35 -8.06 -11.71
C GLY A 64 -16.01 -9.19 -12.51
N PRO A 65 -16.06 -9.08 -13.85
CA PRO A 65 -16.70 -10.07 -14.72
C PRO A 65 -16.12 -11.47 -14.49
N TYR A 66 -17.04 -12.40 -14.29
CA TYR A 66 -16.89 -13.56 -13.43
C TYR A 66 -16.48 -14.82 -14.18
N GLU A 67 -15.58 -15.59 -13.56
CA GLU A 67 -15.50 -17.05 -13.60
C GLU A 67 -14.44 -17.42 -12.56
N TYR A 68 -14.88 -17.81 -11.36
CA TYR A 68 -13.98 -18.34 -10.35
C TYR A 68 -14.35 -19.79 -10.06
N VAL A 69 -13.35 -20.64 -10.19
CA VAL A 69 -13.44 -22.06 -9.90
C VAL A 69 -13.45 -22.23 -8.38
N PRO A 70 -14.23 -23.17 -7.83
CA PRO A 70 -14.17 -23.52 -6.42
C PRO A 70 -12.76 -23.99 -6.01
N LEU A 71 -11.95 -23.08 -5.47
CA LEU A 71 -10.56 -23.35 -5.09
C LEU A 71 -10.26 -22.94 -3.64
N ARG A 72 -9.27 -23.62 -3.07
CA ARG A 72 -8.60 -23.22 -1.82
C ARG A 72 -7.50 -22.21 -2.14
N TYR A 73 -7.76 -20.93 -1.89
CA TYR A 73 -6.76 -19.89 -2.13
C TYR A 73 -5.80 -19.73 -0.94
N ARG A 74 -4.62 -20.35 -1.06
CA ARG A 74 -3.54 -20.29 -0.05
C ARG A 74 -2.48 -19.22 -0.34
N ASN A 75 -2.55 -18.55 -1.48
CA ASN A 75 -1.63 -17.50 -1.88
C ASN A 75 -2.42 -16.34 -2.46
N ILE A 76 -2.96 -15.53 -1.57
CA ILE A 76 -3.67 -14.29 -1.92
C ILE A 76 -2.83 -13.11 -1.47
N LEU A 77 -3.05 -11.95 -2.10
CA LEU A 77 -2.49 -10.68 -1.65
C LEU A 77 -3.65 -9.78 -1.22
N ILE A 78 -3.65 -9.35 0.03
CA ILE A 78 -4.68 -8.44 0.55
C ILE A 78 -4.06 -7.06 0.76
N CYS A 79 -4.75 -6.04 0.28
CA CYS A 79 -4.36 -4.63 0.38
C CYS A 79 -5.44 -3.89 1.18
N PRO A 80 -5.34 -3.81 2.52
CA PRO A 80 -6.39 -3.24 3.36
C PRO A 80 -6.72 -1.79 3.04
N SER A 81 -5.70 -0.97 2.75
CA SER A 81 -5.87 0.46 2.46
C SER A 81 -6.63 0.70 1.15
N GLU A 82 -6.50 -0.22 0.19
CA GLU A 82 -7.19 -0.15 -1.10
C GLU A 82 -8.49 -0.96 -1.13
N GLN A 83 -8.86 -1.62 -0.03
CA GLN A 83 -10.03 -2.49 0.02
C GLN A 83 -10.02 -3.54 -1.10
N MET A 84 -8.83 -4.11 -1.34
CA MET A 84 -8.62 -4.98 -2.49
C MET A 84 -8.02 -6.32 -2.08
N LEU A 85 -8.58 -7.39 -2.65
CA LEU A 85 -8.09 -8.74 -2.57
C LEU A 85 -7.64 -9.18 -3.97
N ILE A 86 -6.38 -9.57 -4.10
CA ILE A 86 -5.84 -10.10 -5.35
C ILE A 86 -5.69 -11.62 -5.20
N ILE A 87 -6.34 -12.33 -6.12
CA ILE A 87 -6.26 -13.77 -6.27
C ILE A 87 -5.75 -14.06 -7.68
N ASP A 88 -4.60 -14.72 -7.75
CA ASP A 88 -3.87 -14.96 -9.01
C ASP A 88 -3.62 -13.67 -9.81
N LYS A 89 -4.43 -13.41 -10.83
CA LYS A 89 -4.34 -12.23 -11.72
C LYS A 89 -5.58 -11.34 -11.66
N LYS A 90 -6.47 -11.58 -10.70
CA LYS A 90 -7.74 -10.87 -10.59
C LYS A 90 -7.82 -10.13 -9.26
N ALA A 91 -8.37 -8.92 -9.31
CA ALA A 91 -8.62 -8.08 -8.16
C ALA A 91 -10.12 -8.05 -7.83
N LEU A 92 -10.43 -8.17 -6.54
CA LEU A 92 -11.77 -8.11 -5.98
C LEU A 92 -11.83 -6.95 -4.99
N LEU A 93 -12.89 -6.15 -5.05
CA LEU A 93 -13.16 -5.15 -4.03
C LEU A 93 -13.75 -5.84 -2.81
N VAL A 94 -13.14 -5.59 -1.66
CA VAL A 94 -13.47 -6.22 -0.37
C VAL A 94 -13.52 -5.19 0.75
N GLU A 95 -14.52 -5.33 1.59
CA GLU A 95 -14.69 -4.51 2.78
C GLU A 95 -14.33 -5.30 4.02
N LYS A 96 -13.59 -4.67 4.94
CA LYS A 96 -13.32 -5.29 6.23
C LYS A 96 -14.61 -5.29 7.05
N VAL A 97 -15.01 -6.47 7.51
CA VAL A 97 -16.16 -6.60 8.41
C VAL A 97 -15.73 -6.11 9.78
N LYS A 98 -16.32 -5.01 10.24
CA LYS A 98 -16.13 -4.53 11.61
C LYS A 98 -16.80 -5.53 12.55
N SER A 99 -16.04 -5.96 13.55
CA SER A 99 -16.50 -6.92 14.54
C SER A 99 -17.36 -6.26 15.61
#